data_AF-A0A067TCK8-F1
#
_entry.id   AF-A0A067TCK8-F1
#
_cell.length_a   1.000
_cell.length_b   1.000
_cell.length_c   1.000
_cell.angle_alpha   90.00
_cell.angle_beta   90.00
_cell.angle_gamma   90.00
#
_symmetry.space_group_name_H-M   'P 1'
#
loop_
_entity.id
_entity.type
_entity.pdbx_description
1 polymer ?
#
loop_
_entity_poly.entity_id
_entity_poly.type
_entity_poly.pdbx_seq_one_letter_code
_entity_poly.pdbx_strand_id
1 'polypeptide(L)'
;VPPEDSPFYITAWIMEHCDDINLDGSSKPHDQVRDSFVHGQKMRASMTHLFGRILGLGQRPWSKSEITGKMSGNPSISEQVSTYMMSLRTRKIRSGEVPTSARAITSGILKQLYDENHKPENWVVKPYQPGSRAQGGNLDDWGGGMAR
;
A
#
# COMPACT_ATOMS: atom_id res chain seq x y z
N VAL A 1 5.25 -25.74 -8.55
CA VAL A 1 6.01 -24.65 -7.88
C VAL A 1 6.17 -23.54 -8.89
N PRO A 2 5.90 -22.26 -8.53
CA PRO A 2 6.07 -21.14 -9.45
C PRO A 2 7.53 -21.04 -9.95
N PRO A 3 7.77 -20.55 -11.18
CA PRO A 3 9.11 -20.28 -11.68
C PRO A 3 9.89 -19.31 -10.77
N GLU A 4 11.22 -19.40 -10.74
CA GLU A 4 12.09 -18.48 -9.97
C GLU A 4 11.79 -17.01 -10.31
N ASP A 5 11.54 -16.74 -11.59
CA ASP A 5 11.21 -15.42 -12.15
C ASP A 5 9.76 -14.97 -11.93
N SER A 6 8.97 -15.66 -11.11
CA SER A 6 7.59 -15.26 -10.81
C SER A 6 7.45 -13.80 -10.34
N PRO A 7 8.33 -13.25 -9.48
CA PRO A 7 8.32 -11.83 -9.13
C PRO A 7 8.48 -10.89 -10.34
N PHE A 8 9.30 -11.28 -11.32
CA PHE A 8 9.50 -10.52 -12.55
C PHE A 8 8.23 -10.49 -13.38
N TYR A 9 7.55 -11.63 -13.56
CA TYR A 9 6.28 -11.68 -14.30
C TYR A 9 5.17 -10.87 -13.64
N ILE A 10 5.07 -10.88 -12.31
CA ILE A 10 4.12 -10.03 -11.57
C ILE A 10 4.43 -8.55 -11.82
N THR A 11 5.71 -8.18 -11.76
CA THR A 11 6.15 -6.81 -12.01
C THR A 11 5.84 -6.37 -13.44
N ALA A 12 6.16 -7.21 -14.43
CA ALA A 12 5.87 -6.96 -15.84
C ALA A 12 4.36 -6.80 -16.09
N TRP A 13 3.54 -7.64 -15.48
CA TRP A 13 2.08 -7.56 -15.60
C TRP A 13 1.53 -6.24 -15.06
N ILE A 14 2.00 -5.81 -13.87
CA ILE A 14 1.61 -4.51 -13.30
C ILE A 14 2.15 -3.36 -14.16
N MET A 15 3.39 -3.46 -14.65
CA MET A 15 4.02 -2.44 -15.48
C MET A 15 3.25 -2.20 -16.78
N GLU A 16 2.80 -3.26 -17.43
CA GLU A 16 2.04 -3.17 -18.68
C GLU A 16 0.75 -2.35 -18.52
N HIS A 17 0.06 -2.48 -17.39
CA HIS A 17 -1.23 -1.83 -17.16
C HIS A 17 -1.10 -0.45 -16.50
N CYS A 18 -0.17 -0.32 -15.55
CA CYS A 18 -0.11 0.82 -14.65
C CYS A 18 1.03 1.79 -14.95
N ASP A 19 2.14 1.36 -15.56
CA ASP A 19 3.30 2.24 -15.73
C ASP A 19 3.19 3.12 -16.98
N ASP A 20 3.95 4.22 -16.99
CA ASP A 20 4.20 5.07 -18.15
C ASP A 20 5.37 4.58 -19.02
N ILE A 21 6.00 3.48 -18.63
CA ILE A 21 7.11 2.83 -19.32
C ILE A 21 6.66 1.44 -19.80
N ASN A 22 7.03 1.09 -21.02
CA ASN A 22 6.84 -0.24 -21.61
C ASN A 22 7.89 -1.23 -21.10
N LEU A 23 7.66 -2.53 -21.33
CA LEU A 23 8.60 -3.58 -20.95
C LEU A 23 9.97 -3.48 -21.64
N ASP A 24 10.04 -2.81 -22.79
CA ASP A 24 11.28 -2.52 -23.53
C ASP A 24 12.02 -1.25 -23.02
N GLY A 25 11.46 -0.57 -22.02
CA GLY A 25 11.98 0.68 -21.47
C GLY A 25 11.57 1.94 -22.22
N SER A 26 10.81 1.83 -23.31
CA SER A 26 10.27 2.99 -24.03
C SER A 26 9.15 3.67 -23.23
N SER A 27 8.98 4.97 -23.41
CA SER A 27 7.85 5.69 -22.80
C SER A 27 6.57 5.39 -23.56
N LYS A 28 5.48 5.12 -22.84
CA LYS A 28 4.16 4.93 -23.42
C LYS A 28 3.61 6.25 -23.96
N PRO A 29 2.84 6.21 -25.06
CA PRO A 29 2.14 7.37 -25.58
C PRO A 29 1.27 8.05 -24.50
N HIS A 30 1.20 9.39 -24.52
CA HIS A 30 0.47 10.18 -23.53
C HIS A 30 -1.07 10.06 -23.65
N ASP A 31 -1.56 9.70 -24.83
CA ASP A 31 -2.96 9.47 -25.15
C ASP A 31 -3.48 8.12 -24.64
N GLN A 32 -2.58 7.18 -24.33
CA GLN A 32 -2.95 5.90 -23.77
C GLN A 32 -3.45 6.06 -22.33
N VAL A 33 -4.69 5.62 -22.07
CA VAL A 33 -5.25 5.53 -20.72
C VAL A 33 -4.46 4.48 -19.92
N ARG A 34 -4.00 4.87 -18.72
CA ARG A 34 -3.20 4.02 -17.82
C ARG A 34 -3.97 3.78 -16.54
N ASP A 35 -3.86 2.57 -16.02
CA ASP A 35 -4.52 2.23 -14.77
C ASP A 35 -3.87 2.95 -13.58
N SER A 36 -4.69 3.26 -12.58
CA SER A 36 -4.26 3.94 -11.35
C SER A 36 -3.34 3.08 -10.49
N PHE A 37 -2.59 3.70 -9.57
CA PHE A 37 -1.81 2.97 -8.57
C PHE A 37 -2.68 1.99 -7.77
N VAL A 38 -3.93 2.38 -7.47
CA VAL A 38 -4.90 1.53 -6.75
C VAL A 38 -5.22 0.26 -7.54
N HIS A 39 -5.29 0.34 -8.87
CA HIS A 39 -5.48 -0.84 -9.71
C HIS A 39 -4.27 -1.79 -9.60
N GLY A 40 -3.05 -1.26 -9.69
CA GLY A 40 -1.82 -2.04 -9.47
C GLY A 40 -1.75 -2.68 -8.08
N GLN A 41 -2.25 -2.00 -7.03
CA GLN A 41 -2.38 -2.60 -5.70
C GLN A 41 -3.33 -3.79 -5.68
N LYS A 42 -4.46 -3.72 -6.41
CA LYS A 42 -5.40 -4.84 -6.54
C LYS A 42 -4.79 -6.02 -7.30
N MET A 43 -4.05 -5.75 -8.38
CA MET A 43 -3.30 -6.77 -9.13
C MET A 43 -2.27 -7.48 -8.23
N ARG A 44 -1.50 -6.73 -7.45
CA ARG A 44 -0.58 -7.34 -6.47
C ARG A 44 -1.34 -8.16 -5.42
N ALA A 45 -2.45 -7.64 -4.89
CA ALA A 45 -3.23 -8.32 -3.87
C ALA A 45 -3.84 -9.63 -4.38
N SER A 46 -4.29 -9.68 -5.65
CA SER A 46 -4.79 -10.91 -6.26
C SER A 46 -3.69 -11.98 -6.36
N MET A 47 -2.47 -11.60 -6.75
CA MET A 47 -1.33 -12.52 -6.77
C MET A 47 -0.95 -13.00 -5.36
N THR A 48 -0.93 -12.09 -4.38
CA THR A 48 -0.69 -12.46 -2.97
C THR A 48 -1.71 -13.48 -2.49
N HIS A 49 -3.00 -13.30 -2.84
CA HIS A 49 -4.06 -14.26 -2.50
C HIS A 49 -3.90 -15.58 -3.23
N LEU A 50 -3.64 -15.57 -4.54
CA LEU A 50 -3.43 -16.78 -5.34
C LEU A 50 -2.28 -17.62 -4.79
N PHE A 51 -1.09 -17.03 -4.63
CA PHE A 51 0.08 -17.75 -4.13
C PHE A 51 -0.08 -18.17 -2.67
N GLY A 52 -0.68 -17.32 -1.83
CA GLY A 52 -0.79 -17.57 -0.40
C GLY A 52 -1.88 -18.55 -0.02
N ARG A 53 -3.10 -18.37 -0.56
CA ARG A 53 -4.30 -19.13 -0.18
C ARG A 53 -4.58 -20.30 -1.11
N ILE A 54 -4.54 -20.09 -2.41
CA ILE A 54 -4.92 -21.11 -3.40
C ILE A 54 -3.78 -22.11 -3.60
N LEU A 55 -2.55 -21.62 -3.77
CA LEU A 55 -1.36 -22.47 -3.96
C LEU A 55 -0.68 -22.87 -2.64
N GLY A 56 -1.17 -22.38 -1.50
CA GLY A 56 -0.70 -22.77 -0.17
C GLY A 56 0.75 -22.39 0.14
N LEU A 57 1.36 -21.44 -0.58
CA LEU A 57 2.75 -21.02 -0.36
C LEU A 57 2.91 -20.09 0.86
N GLY A 58 1.79 -19.67 1.47
CA GLY A 58 1.76 -18.87 2.68
C GLY A 58 2.12 -17.40 2.47
N GLN A 59 2.66 -16.78 3.53
CA GLN A 59 2.98 -15.35 3.61
C GLN A 59 4.49 -15.09 3.78
N ARG A 60 5.32 -16.10 3.55
CA ARG A 60 6.77 -15.94 3.63
C ARG A 60 7.29 -15.18 2.41
N PRO A 61 8.28 -14.29 2.56
CA PRO A 61 8.95 -13.67 1.41
C PRO A 61 9.49 -14.72 0.44
N TRP A 62 9.46 -14.42 -0.85
CA TRP A 62 10.03 -15.28 -1.89
C TRP A 62 11.55 -15.36 -1.73
N SER A 63 12.07 -16.54 -1.39
CA SER A 63 13.50 -16.75 -1.20
C SER A 63 13.94 -18.16 -1.60
N LYS A 64 15.20 -18.28 -1.99
CA LYS A 64 15.84 -19.55 -2.28
C LYS A 64 16.25 -20.21 -0.96
N SER A 65 15.82 -21.44 -0.73
CA SER A 65 16.26 -22.21 0.43
C SER A 65 17.74 -22.56 0.28
N GLU A 66 18.57 -22.20 1.25
CA GLU A 66 19.99 -22.58 1.28
C GLU A 66 20.20 -24.09 1.37
N ILE A 67 19.25 -24.81 2.00
CA ILE A 67 19.34 -26.26 2.23
C ILE A 67 18.91 -27.03 0.99
N THR A 68 17.79 -26.65 0.37
CA THR A 68 17.20 -27.40 -0.76
C THR A 68 17.53 -26.81 -2.13
N GLY A 69 18.04 -25.59 -2.20
CA GLY A 69 18.25 -24.84 -3.44
C GLY A 69 16.95 -24.45 -4.17
N LYS A 70 15.78 -24.77 -3.61
CA LYS A 70 14.47 -24.52 -4.21
C LYS A 70 13.91 -23.18 -3.77
N MET A 71 13.17 -22.54 -4.66
CA MET A 71 12.42 -21.33 -4.32
C MET A 71 11.24 -21.66 -3.41
N SER A 72 11.04 -20.82 -2.40
CA SER A 72 9.99 -20.97 -1.38
C SER A 72 9.39 -19.61 -1.01
N GLY A 73 8.14 -19.62 -0.54
CA GLY A 73 7.40 -18.41 -0.15
C GLY A 73 6.47 -17.88 -1.25
N ASN A 74 6.04 -16.64 -1.11
CA ASN A 74 5.07 -16.00 -1.99
C ASN A 74 5.76 -14.98 -2.91
N PRO A 75 5.77 -15.21 -4.24
CA PRO A 75 6.40 -14.31 -5.21
C PRO A 75 5.92 -12.84 -5.13
N SER A 76 4.65 -12.60 -4.76
CA SER A 76 4.05 -11.25 -4.66
C SER A 76 4.56 -10.44 -3.46
N ILE A 77 5.17 -11.13 -2.48
CA ILE A 77 5.76 -10.56 -1.26
C ILE A 77 7.30 -10.48 -1.39
N SER A 78 7.84 -10.75 -2.59
CA SER A 78 9.26 -10.54 -2.85
C SER A 78 9.68 -9.08 -2.66
N GLU A 79 10.96 -8.88 -2.39
CA GLU A 79 11.58 -7.56 -2.37
C GLU A 79 11.42 -6.86 -3.72
N GLN A 80 11.64 -7.58 -4.83
CA GLN A 80 11.51 -7.05 -6.19
C GLN A 80 10.14 -6.40 -6.45
N VAL A 81 9.05 -7.12 -6.16
CA VAL A 81 7.68 -6.59 -6.36
C VAL A 81 7.42 -5.41 -5.41
N SER A 82 7.91 -5.48 -4.17
CA SER A 82 7.70 -4.42 -3.18
C SER A 82 8.42 -3.11 -3.57
N THR A 83 9.69 -3.20 -3.97
CA THR A 83 10.49 -2.07 -4.45
C THR A 83 9.91 -1.47 -5.72
N TYR A 84 9.43 -2.32 -6.64
CA TYR A 84 8.74 -1.85 -7.83
C TYR A 84 7.46 -1.07 -7.49
N MET A 85 6.61 -1.60 -6.61
CA MET A 85 5.38 -0.91 -6.21
C MET A 85 5.63 0.43 -5.52
N MET A 86 6.68 0.55 -4.71
CA MET A 86 7.08 1.84 -4.11
C MET A 86 7.52 2.86 -5.17
N SER A 87 8.26 2.39 -6.17
CA SER A 87 8.72 3.22 -7.28
C SER A 87 7.57 3.66 -8.17
N LEU A 88 6.67 2.74 -8.51
CA LEU A 88 5.44 3.01 -9.26
C LEU A 88 4.58 4.05 -8.55
N ARG A 89 4.36 3.91 -7.24
CA ARG A 89 3.63 4.92 -6.44
C ARG A 89 4.21 6.31 -6.60
N THR A 90 5.54 6.41 -6.54
CA THR A 90 6.24 7.70 -6.65
C THR A 90 6.09 8.30 -8.04
N ARG A 91 6.21 7.48 -9.10
CA ARG A 91 5.97 7.93 -10.49
C ARG A 91 4.54 8.41 -10.70
N LYS A 92 3.55 7.66 -10.20
CA LYS A 92 2.13 8.06 -10.28
C LYS A 92 1.83 9.38 -9.58
N ILE A 93 2.40 9.59 -8.40
CA ILE A 93 2.27 10.87 -7.68
C ILE A 93 2.90 12.00 -8.49
N ARG A 94 4.09 11.79 -9.08
CA ARG A 94 4.75 12.78 -9.94
C ARG A 94 3.93 13.08 -11.21
N SER A 95 3.21 12.11 -11.76
CA SER A 95 2.30 12.32 -12.89
C SER A 95 0.96 12.96 -12.50
N GLY A 96 0.80 13.41 -11.24
CA GLY A 96 -0.40 14.10 -10.77
C GLY A 96 -1.50 13.19 -10.22
N GLU A 97 -1.25 11.89 -10.03
CA GLU A 97 -2.22 11.02 -9.35
C GLU A 97 -2.30 11.43 -7.88
N VAL A 98 -3.46 11.95 -7.47
CA VAL A 98 -3.68 12.38 -6.08
C VAL A 98 -3.59 11.15 -5.16
N PRO A 99 -2.70 11.15 -4.15
CA PRO A 99 -2.57 10.05 -3.20
C PRO A 99 -3.92 9.75 -2.53
N THR A 100 -4.26 8.48 -2.34
CA THR A 100 -5.51 8.07 -1.67
C THR A 100 -5.68 8.70 -0.29
N SER A 101 -4.59 8.84 0.47
CA SER A 101 -4.61 9.52 1.79
C SER A 101 -4.90 11.02 1.67
N ALA A 102 -4.43 11.69 0.63
CA ALA A 102 -4.74 13.10 0.40
C ALA A 102 -6.22 13.30 0.04
N ARG A 103 -6.84 12.35 -0.68
CA ARG A 103 -8.29 12.37 -0.94
C ARG A 103 -9.13 12.21 0.34
N ALA A 104 -8.58 11.59 1.39
CA ALA A 104 -9.25 11.45 2.67
C ALA A 104 -9.26 12.74 3.50
N ILE A 105 -8.41 13.73 3.17
CA ILE A 105 -8.36 15.03 3.85
C ILE A 105 -9.11 16.06 3.03
N THR A 106 -10.31 16.41 3.48
CA THR A 106 -11.14 17.46 2.85
C THR A 106 -10.86 18.82 3.49
N SER A 107 -11.26 19.90 2.82
CA SER A 107 -11.22 21.25 3.40
C SER A 107 -12.02 21.34 4.71
N GLY A 108 -13.11 20.58 4.83
CA GLY A 108 -13.89 20.45 6.06
C GLY A 108 -13.08 19.83 7.19
N ILE A 109 -12.32 18.76 6.93
CA ILE A 109 -11.43 18.14 7.91
C ILE A 109 -10.31 19.11 8.32
N LEU A 110 -9.74 19.86 7.38
CA LEU A 110 -8.73 20.87 7.68
C LEU A 110 -9.29 22.01 8.55
N LYS A 111 -10.53 22.44 8.30
CA LYS A 111 -11.20 23.43 9.14
C LYS A 111 -11.43 22.90 10.55
N GLN A 112 -11.95 21.67 10.68
CA GLN A 112 -12.14 21.04 11.99
C GLN A 112 -10.81 20.93 12.75
N LEU A 113 -9.74 20.51 12.08
CA LEU A 113 -8.41 20.45 12.68
C LEU A 113 -7.91 21.84 13.12
N TYR A 114 -8.17 22.88 12.33
CA TYR A 114 -7.85 24.25 12.69
C TYR A 114 -8.61 24.70 13.94
N ASP A 115 -9.94 24.49 13.96
CA ASP A 115 -10.81 24.88 15.06
C ASP A 115 -10.41 24.15 16.37
N GLU A 116 -10.12 22.85 16.29
CA GLU A 116 -9.61 22.05 17.43
C GLU A 116 -8.28 22.58 17.96
N ASN A 117 -7.32 22.87 17.08
CA ASN A 117 -6.02 23.42 17.48
C ASN A 117 -6.12 24.85 18.05
N HIS A 118 -7.17 25.60 17.72
CA HIS A 118 -7.38 26.97 18.23
C HIS A 118 -8.16 27.03 19.54
N LYS A 119 -8.58 25.90 20.11
CA LYS A 119 -9.13 25.86 21.46
C LYS A 119 -8.02 26.21 22.47
N PRO A 120 -8.25 27.15 23.41
CA PRO A 120 -7.22 27.60 24.36
C PRO A 120 -6.66 26.46 25.22
N GLU A 121 -7.44 25.41 25.43
CA GLU A 121 -7.08 24.21 26.20
C GLU A 121 -6.00 23.34 25.54
N ASN A 122 -5.82 23.48 24.22
CA ASN A 122 -4.88 22.70 23.41
C ASN A 122 -3.55 23.42 23.19
N TRP A 123 -3.45 24.69 23.60
CA TRP A 123 -2.21 25.49 23.50
C TRP A 123 -1.24 25.18 24.63
N VAL A 124 -1.74 24.61 25.73
CA VAL A 124 -0.94 24.17 26.86
C VAL A 124 -0.44 22.75 26.60
N VAL A 125 0.88 22.60 26.48
CA VAL A 125 1.51 21.28 26.32
C VAL A 125 1.29 20.46 27.57
N LYS A 126 0.40 19.45 27.49
CA LYS A 126 0.12 18.52 28.59
C LYS A 126 1.19 17.42 28.59
N PRO A 127 1.65 16.97 29.78
CA PRO A 127 2.55 15.82 29.85
C PRO A 127 1.86 14.59 29.25
N TYR A 128 2.60 13.80 28.48
CA TYR A 128 2.07 12.60 27.82
C TYR A 128 1.43 11.66 28.84
N GLN A 129 0.13 11.42 28.69
CA GLN A 129 -0.59 10.41 29.46
C GLN A 129 -0.98 9.27 28.52
N PRO A 130 -0.51 8.03 28.75
CA PRO A 130 -0.92 6.90 27.94
C PRO A 130 -2.41 6.62 28.18
N GLY A 131 -3.20 6.66 27.11
CA GLY A 131 -4.60 6.24 27.18
C GLY A 131 -4.70 4.75 27.49
N SER A 132 -5.50 4.37 28.49
CA SER A 132 -5.88 2.98 28.68
C SER A 132 -7.01 2.64 27.71
N ARG A 133 -6.87 1.53 26.97
CA ARG A 133 -7.99 0.95 26.23
C ARG A 133 -9.02 0.50 27.27
N ALA A 134 -10.14 1.20 27.40
CA ALA A 134 -11.19 0.77 28.30
C ALA A 134 -11.62 -0.66 27.90
N GLN A 135 -11.46 -1.63 28.82
CA GLN A 135 -11.79 -3.04 28.61
C GLN A 135 -13.30 -3.32 28.46
N GLY A 136 -14.11 -2.30 28.19
CA GLY A 136 -15.58 -2.40 28.13
C GLY A 136 -16.25 -1.45 27.14
N GLY A 137 -15.53 -0.98 26.12
CA GLY A 137 -16.15 -0.22 25.01
C GLY A 137 -16.88 -1.15 24.05
N ASN A 138 -18.08 -0.74 23.60
CA ASN A 138 -18.85 -1.45 22.58
C ASN A 138 -18.00 -1.64 21.31
N LEU A 139 -18.16 -2.77 20.60
CA LEU A 139 -17.28 -3.17 19.49
C LEU A 139 -17.19 -2.12 18.37
N ASP A 140 -18.24 -1.30 18.24
CA ASP A 140 -18.36 -0.22 17.26
C ASP A 140 -17.52 1.02 17.59
N ASP A 141 -17.01 1.13 18.81
CA ASP A 141 -16.27 2.31 19.32
C ASP A 141 -14.74 2.20 19.07
N TRP A 142 -14.37 1.47 18.02
CA TRP A 142 -12.97 1.20 17.67
C TRP A 142 -12.20 2.45 17.21
N GLY A 143 -12.91 3.52 16.84
CA GLY A 143 -12.36 4.74 16.26
C GLY A 143 -11.82 5.77 17.26
N GLY A 144 -12.05 5.60 18.57
CA GLY A 144 -11.45 6.41 19.64
C GLY A 144 -11.46 7.91 19.38
N GLY A 145 -12.60 8.56 19.62
CA GLY A 145 -12.69 10.02 19.63
C GLY A 145 -13.67 10.49 20.69
N MET A 146 -13.17 10.93 21.84
CA MET A 146 -13.93 11.79 22.74
C MET A 146 -13.06 12.98 23.08
N ALA A 147 -13.18 14.03 22.27
CA ALA A 147 -12.92 15.38 22.75
C ALA A 147 -13.93 15.66 23.86
N ARG A 148 -13.45 16.10 25.02
CA ARG A 148 -14.28 16.83 25.99
C ARG A 148 -14.13 18.31 25.69
#